data_AF-A0A4Q3UTY5-F1
#
_entry.id   AF-A0A4Q3UTY5-F1
#
_cell.length_a   1.000
_cell.length_b   1.000
_cell.length_c   1.000
_cell.angle_alpha   90.00
_cell.angle_beta   90.00
_cell.angle_gamma   90.00
#
_symmetry.space_group_name_H-M   'P 1'
#
loop_
_entity.id
_entity.type
_entity.pdbx_description
1 polymer ?
#
loop_
_entity_poly.entity_id
_entity_poly.type
_entity_poly.pdbx_seq_one_letter_code
_entity_poly.pdbx_strand_id
1 'polypeptide(L)'
;MSKRFMGYVAFFAVIAVGFYLVMTKLIPGFGDVKLPVQSSVRPFSFTNQDGRPVSQDDLFGKVYLTEFFFTTCQSICPIMNTNMKDIYEKYKAESNFVILSHTCDPHNDNVSRLKEYADSLQVDTKKWWFVTGRKDSLYTAARISYLLDDPQNNLKDINDQFLHTQFFA
;
A
#
# COMPACT_ATOMS: atom_id res chain seq x y z
N MET A 1 43.98 26.21 -18.80
CA MET A 1 44.15 25.44 -17.54
C MET A 1 45.62 25.06 -17.36
N SER A 2 46.18 25.26 -16.17
CA SER A 2 47.57 24.88 -15.87
C SER A 2 47.73 23.35 -15.84
N LYS A 3 48.82 22.81 -16.39
CA LYS A 3 49.14 21.37 -16.34
C LYS A 3 49.16 20.82 -14.91
N ARG A 4 49.55 21.65 -13.91
CA ARG A 4 49.54 21.29 -12.49
C ARG A 4 48.12 21.15 -11.94
N PHE A 5 47.23 22.06 -12.33
CA PHE A 5 45.82 22.01 -11.94
C PHE A 5 45.14 20.74 -12.47
N MET A 6 45.42 20.38 -13.73
CA MET A 6 44.89 19.17 -14.36
C MET A 6 45.40 17.89 -13.69
N GLY A 7 46.65 17.89 -13.21
CA GLY A 7 47.21 16.81 -12.40
C GLY A 7 46.51 16.63 -11.05
N TYR A 8 46.22 17.72 -10.34
CA TYR A 8 45.47 17.65 -9.07
C TYR A 8 44.04 17.14 -9.27
N VAL A 9 43.34 17.62 -10.30
CA VAL A 9 41.98 17.15 -10.62
C VAL A 9 41.97 15.64 -10.88
N ALA A 10 42.91 15.14 -11.68
CA ALA A 10 43.02 13.71 -11.96
C ALA A 10 43.31 12.89 -10.69
N PHE A 11 44.21 13.36 -9.83
CA PHE A 11 44.56 12.71 -8.57
C PHE A 11 43.36 12.58 -7.62
N PHE A 12 42.63 13.68 -7.38
CA PHE A 12 41.44 13.65 -6.51
C PHE A 12 40.29 12.83 -7.12
N ALA A 13 40.13 12.84 -8.44
CA ALA A 13 39.13 12.00 -9.11
C ALA A 13 39.43 10.51 -8.91
N VAL A 14 40.69 10.09 -9.04
CA VAL A 14 41.10 8.70 -8.80
C VAL A 14 40.85 8.29 -7.35
N ILE A 15 41.17 9.16 -6.38
CA ILE A 15 40.87 8.91 -4.96
C ILE A 15 39.37 8.80 -4.72
N ALA A 16 38.56 9.70 -5.27
CA ALA A 16 37.11 9.69 -5.10
C ALA A 16 36.48 8.41 -5.69
N VAL A 17 36.92 7.98 -6.87
CA VAL A 17 36.48 6.73 -7.49
C VAL A 17 36.94 5.53 -6.66
N GLY A 18 38.21 5.51 -6.23
CA GLY A 18 38.74 4.45 -5.38
C GLY A 18 37.96 4.33 -4.06
N PHE A 19 37.71 5.47 -3.40
CA PHE A 19 36.91 5.54 -2.19
C PHE A 19 35.47 5.06 -2.43
N TYR A 20 34.83 5.49 -3.51
CA TYR A 20 33.49 5.02 -3.88
C TYR A 20 33.42 3.50 -4.11
N LEU A 21 34.41 2.93 -4.81
CA LEU A 21 34.51 1.48 -5.04
C LEU A 21 34.78 0.71 -3.75
N VAL A 22 35.55 1.28 -2.82
CA VAL A 22 35.78 0.70 -1.49
C VAL A 22 34.49 0.74 -0.67
N MET A 23 33.77 1.86 -0.69
CA MET A 23 32.49 2.02 0.01
C MET A 23 31.42 1.05 -0.49
N THR A 24 31.29 0.87 -1.81
CA THR A 24 30.32 -0.09 -2.40
C THR A 24 30.65 -1.55 -2.09
N LYS A 25 31.94 -1.90 -1.88
CA LYS A 25 32.35 -3.27 -1.56
C LYS A 25 32.36 -3.61 -0.07
N LEU A 26 32.67 -2.65 0.79
CA LEU A 26 32.81 -2.87 2.23
C LEU A 26 31.49 -2.71 2.98
N ILE A 27 30.54 -1.92 2.46
CA ILE A 27 29.27 -1.64 3.13
C ILE A 27 28.14 -2.27 2.31
N PRO A 28 27.58 -3.41 2.76
CA PRO A 28 26.40 -4.01 2.15
C PRO A 28 25.23 -3.02 2.19
N GLY A 29 24.69 -2.68 1.02
CA GLY A 29 23.58 -1.72 0.87
C GLY A 29 24.02 -0.24 0.85
N PHE A 30 25.29 0.04 0.57
CA PHE A 30 25.75 1.41 0.33
C PHE A 30 25.05 2.02 -0.90
N GLY A 31 24.13 2.96 -0.64
CA GLY A 31 23.28 3.59 -1.67
C GLY A 31 21.83 3.08 -1.69
N ASP A 32 21.50 2.05 -0.90
CA ASP A 32 20.12 1.59 -0.78
C ASP A 32 19.29 2.62 -0.02
N VAL A 33 18.31 3.22 -0.70
CA VAL A 33 17.32 4.09 -0.06
C VAL A 33 16.26 3.20 0.58
N LYS A 34 16.42 2.90 1.87
CA LYS A 34 15.37 2.25 2.66
C LYS A 34 14.37 3.30 3.12
N LEU A 35 13.13 3.17 2.68
CA LEU A 35 12.04 4.00 3.19
C LEU A 35 11.82 3.70 4.68
N PRO A 36 11.53 4.72 5.51
CA PRO A 36 11.23 4.51 6.92
C PRO A 36 9.93 3.73 7.08
N VAL A 37 9.96 2.67 7.89
CA VAL A 37 8.77 1.92 8.28
C VAL A 37 7.93 2.78 9.21
N GLN A 38 6.70 3.07 8.81
CA GLN A 38 5.80 3.94 9.59
C GLN A 38 5.01 3.17 10.66
N SER A 39 4.54 1.97 10.33
CA SER A 39 3.73 1.13 11.22
C SER A 39 3.85 -0.35 10.85
N SER A 40 3.35 -1.21 11.74
CA SER A 40 3.19 -2.65 11.54
C SER A 40 1.72 -3.02 11.52
N VAL A 41 1.32 -3.86 10.56
CA VAL A 41 -0.07 -4.28 10.41
C VAL A 41 -0.43 -5.28 11.51
N ARG A 42 -1.46 -4.96 12.29
CA ARG A 42 -1.99 -5.85 13.34
C ARG A 42 -2.80 -7.00 12.73
N PRO A 43 -2.94 -8.12 13.47
CA PRO A 43 -3.79 -9.21 13.02
C PRO A 43 -5.21 -8.76 12.70
N PHE A 44 -5.76 -9.25 11.60
CA PHE A 44 -7.12 -8.99 11.16
C PHE A 44 -7.74 -10.23 10.55
N SER A 45 -9.07 -10.26 10.50
CA SER A 45 -9.85 -11.28 9.80
C SER A 45 -11.05 -10.61 9.16
N PHE A 46 -11.08 -10.62 7.83
CA PHE A 46 -12.15 -10.04 7.02
C PHE A 46 -12.74 -11.09 6.08
N THR A 47 -13.81 -10.74 5.39
CA THR A 47 -14.42 -11.57 4.36
C THR A 47 -14.25 -10.90 3.01
N ASN A 48 -13.74 -11.63 2.02
CA ASN A 48 -13.54 -11.11 0.68
C ASN A 48 -14.83 -11.16 -0.16
N GLN A 49 -14.77 -10.63 -1.38
CA GLN A 49 -15.87 -10.59 -2.35
C GLN A 49 -16.38 -11.97 -2.81
N ASP A 50 -15.62 -13.05 -2.59
CA ASP A 50 -16.04 -14.42 -2.88
C ASP A 50 -16.58 -15.13 -1.62
N GLY A 51 -16.78 -14.39 -0.52
CA GLY A 51 -17.28 -14.92 0.75
C GLY A 51 -16.25 -15.72 1.55
N ARG A 52 -14.97 -15.63 1.21
CA ARG A 52 -13.89 -16.36 1.89
C ARG A 52 -13.28 -15.52 3.01
N PRO A 53 -12.95 -16.12 4.17
CA PRO A 53 -12.18 -15.43 5.18
C PRO A 53 -10.76 -15.15 4.66
N VAL A 54 -10.25 -13.96 4.94
CA VAL A 54 -8.89 -13.53 4.61
C VAL A 54 -8.27 -12.79 5.80
N SER A 55 -6.97 -12.95 5.98
CA SER A 55 -6.21 -12.43 7.10
C SER A 55 -4.84 -11.90 6.66
N GLN A 56 -4.10 -11.31 7.59
CA GLN A 56 -2.72 -10.89 7.36
C GLN A 56 -1.80 -12.08 7.00
N ASP A 57 -2.12 -13.29 7.44
CA ASP A 57 -1.30 -14.48 7.21
C ASP A 57 -1.34 -14.89 5.73
N ASP A 58 -2.46 -14.67 5.05
CA ASP A 58 -2.62 -14.91 3.60
C ASP A 58 -1.77 -13.97 2.73
N LEU A 59 -1.30 -12.87 3.33
CA LEU A 59 -0.45 -11.85 2.73
C LEU A 59 1.02 -11.97 3.16
N PHE A 60 1.35 -12.92 4.04
CA PHE A 60 2.71 -13.09 4.53
C PHE A 60 3.70 -13.36 3.37
N GLY A 61 4.80 -12.62 3.36
CA GLY A 61 5.84 -12.71 2.32
C GLY A 61 5.46 -12.05 0.99
N LYS A 62 4.29 -11.43 0.88
CA LYS A 62 3.85 -10.67 -0.31
C LYS A 62 4.00 -9.17 -0.04
N VAL A 63 4.24 -8.42 -1.11
CA VAL A 63 4.04 -6.97 -1.11
C VAL A 63 2.59 -6.73 -1.44
N TYR A 64 1.88 -5.94 -0.64
CA TYR A 64 0.51 -5.59 -0.95
C TYR A 64 0.26 -4.09 -0.77
N LEU A 65 -0.63 -3.57 -1.59
CA LEU A 65 -1.08 -2.19 -1.57
C LEU A 65 -2.50 -2.13 -1.02
N THR A 66 -2.72 -1.26 -0.05
CA THR A 66 -3.99 -1.14 0.66
C THR A 66 -4.66 0.19 0.37
N GLU A 67 -5.97 0.14 0.16
CA GLU A 67 -6.82 1.33 0.12
C GLU A 67 -8.11 1.12 0.91
N PHE A 68 -8.82 2.22 1.13
CA PHE A 68 -10.14 2.25 1.74
C PHE A 68 -11.12 2.95 0.81
N PHE A 69 -12.25 2.31 0.54
CA PHE A 69 -13.24 2.77 -0.44
C PHE A 69 -14.66 2.39 0.01
N PHE A 70 -15.69 2.74 -0.74
CA PHE A 70 -17.02 2.16 -0.56
C PHE A 70 -17.79 2.23 -1.88
N THR A 71 -18.68 1.28 -2.16
CA THR A 71 -19.24 1.08 -3.51
C THR A 71 -20.17 2.22 -3.96
N THR A 72 -20.76 2.95 -3.02
CA THR A 72 -21.70 4.05 -3.31
C THR A 72 -21.03 5.42 -3.50
N CYS A 73 -19.70 5.49 -3.40
CA CYS A 73 -18.93 6.72 -3.57
C CYS A 73 -18.93 7.19 -5.03
N GLN A 74 -19.51 8.37 -5.31
CA GLN A 74 -19.67 8.89 -6.67
C GLN A 74 -18.62 9.92 -7.10
N SER A 75 -17.69 10.30 -6.22
CA SER A 75 -16.73 11.39 -6.46
C SER A 75 -15.28 10.90 -6.52
N ILE A 76 -14.60 10.84 -5.38
CA ILE A 76 -13.15 10.62 -5.32
C ILE A 76 -12.76 9.15 -5.51
N CYS A 77 -13.57 8.21 -5.02
CA CYS A 77 -13.25 6.79 -5.08
C CYS A 77 -13.14 6.24 -6.52
N PRO A 78 -14.00 6.61 -7.48
CA PRO A 78 -13.79 6.26 -8.89
C PRO A 78 -12.44 6.71 -9.45
N ILE A 79 -11.96 7.89 -9.04
CA ILE A 79 -10.66 8.43 -9.46
C ILE A 79 -9.52 7.63 -8.81
N MET A 80 -9.62 7.36 -7.50
CA MET A 80 -8.63 6.54 -6.77
C MET A 80 -8.54 5.13 -7.35
N ASN A 81 -9.67 4.49 -7.62
CA ASN A 81 -9.71 3.13 -8.15
C ASN A 81 -9.23 3.06 -9.60
N THR A 82 -9.37 4.15 -10.37
CA THR A 82 -8.73 4.27 -11.69
C THR A 82 -7.21 4.31 -11.56
N ASN A 83 -6.67 5.11 -10.64
CA ASN A 83 -5.22 5.14 -10.38
C ASN A 83 -4.70 3.78 -9.87
N MET A 84 -5.48 3.11 -9.01
CA MET A 84 -5.16 1.75 -8.55
C MET A 84 -5.18 0.75 -9.69
N LYS A 85 -6.07 0.93 -10.67
CA LYS A 85 -6.10 0.09 -11.87
C LYS A 85 -4.82 0.19 -12.68
N ASP A 86 -4.21 1.37 -12.79
CA ASP A 86 -2.91 1.50 -13.47
C ASP A 86 -1.80 0.69 -12.76
N ILE A 87 -1.82 0.67 -11.43
CA ILE A 87 -0.89 -0.13 -10.61
C ILE A 87 -1.18 -1.62 -10.81
N TYR A 88 -2.45 -2.02 -10.74
CA TYR A 88 -2.89 -3.39 -11.01
C TYR A 88 -2.42 -3.86 -12.38
N GLU A 89 -2.65 -3.10 -13.45
CA GLU A 89 -2.26 -3.49 -14.81
C GLU A 89 -0.75 -3.68 -14.94
N LYS A 90 0.05 -2.87 -14.23
CA LYS A 90 1.50 -2.96 -14.22
C LYS A 90 2.02 -4.20 -13.48
N TYR A 91 1.36 -4.62 -12.41
CA TYR A 91 1.87 -5.67 -11.51
C TYR A 91 1.01 -6.94 -11.45
N LYS A 92 -0.06 -7.06 -12.25
CA LYS A 92 -0.94 -8.25 -12.26
C LYS A 92 -0.22 -9.57 -12.56
N ALA A 93 0.92 -9.52 -13.26
CA ALA A 93 1.76 -10.67 -13.55
C ALA A 93 2.70 -11.06 -12.39
N GLU A 94 2.94 -10.17 -11.44
CA GLU A 94 3.84 -10.43 -10.30
C GLU A 94 3.18 -11.35 -9.29
N SER A 95 3.76 -12.52 -9.06
CA SER A 95 3.18 -13.55 -8.17
C SER A 95 3.02 -13.06 -6.72
N ASN A 96 3.97 -12.24 -6.25
CA ASN A 96 4.06 -11.77 -4.87
C ASN A 96 3.44 -10.39 -4.64
N PHE A 97 2.63 -9.88 -5.58
CA PHE A 97 1.90 -8.62 -5.45
C PHE A 97 0.39 -8.85 -5.32
N VAL A 98 -0.24 -8.11 -4.40
CA VAL A 98 -1.68 -8.13 -4.14
C VAL A 98 -2.18 -6.71 -3.85
N ILE A 99 -3.41 -6.39 -4.24
CA ILE A 99 -4.11 -5.19 -3.80
C ILE A 99 -5.21 -5.61 -2.82
N LEU A 100 -5.33 -4.90 -1.72
CA LEU A 100 -6.31 -5.15 -0.66
C LEU A 100 -7.15 -3.88 -0.42
N SER A 101 -8.34 -3.84 -0.99
CA SER A 101 -9.29 -2.74 -0.84
C SER A 101 -10.30 -3.05 0.27
N HIS A 102 -10.31 -2.23 1.31
CA HIS A 102 -11.24 -2.35 2.44
C HIS A 102 -12.44 -1.43 2.26
N THR A 103 -13.66 -1.93 2.52
CA THR A 103 -14.82 -1.03 2.56
C THR A 103 -14.84 -0.16 3.82
N CYS A 104 -15.25 1.10 3.68
CA CYS A 104 -15.58 2.02 4.77
C CYS A 104 -17.05 1.90 5.22
N ASP A 105 -17.89 1.24 4.42
CA ASP A 105 -19.34 1.12 4.59
C ASP A 105 -19.80 -0.36 4.53
N PRO A 106 -19.39 -1.18 5.50
CA PRO A 106 -19.71 -2.62 5.51
C PRO A 106 -21.20 -2.93 5.66
N HIS A 107 -22.03 -1.94 6.03
CA HIS A 107 -23.48 -2.11 6.09
C HIS A 107 -24.07 -2.27 4.68
N ASN A 108 -23.60 -1.46 3.73
CA ASN A 108 -24.07 -1.50 2.35
C ASN A 108 -23.17 -2.39 1.47
N ASP A 109 -21.88 -2.46 1.76
CA ASP A 109 -20.88 -3.24 1.01
C ASP A 109 -20.77 -4.67 1.56
N ASN A 110 -21.83 -5.44 1.32
CA ASN A 110 -21.83 -6.88 1.54
C ASN A 110 -21.03 -7.62 0.44
N VAL A 111 -20.81 -8.92 0.64
CA VAL A 111 -20.05 -9.78 -0.29
C VAL A 111 -20.55 -9.68 -1.74
N SER A 112 -21.87 -9.71 -1.97
CA SER A 112 -22.45 -9.61 -3.32
C SER A 112 -22.16 -8.27 -3.97
N ARG A 113 -22.34 -7.18 -3.22
CA ARG A 113 -22.03 -5.81 -3.67
C ARG A 113 -20.55 -5.65 -4.02
N LEU A 114 -19.66 -6.18 -3.19
CA LEU A 114 -18.22 -6.17 -3.45
C LEU A 114 -17.86 -6.99 -4.69
N LYS A 115 -18.56 -8.11 -4.93
CA LYS A 115 -18.35 -8.92 -6.12
C LYS A 115 -18.76 -8.18 -7.40
N GLU A 116 -19.96 -7.62 -7.41
CA GLU A 116 -20.46 -6.78 -8.51
C GLU A 116 -19.50 -5.61 -8.80
N TYR A 117 -18.98 -4.99 -7.74
CA TYR A 117 -18.02 -3.91 -7.87
C TYR A 117 -16.71 -4.37 -8.51
N ALA A 118 -16.13 -5.47 -8.03
CA ALA A 118 -14.92 -6.06 -8.59
C ALA A 118 -15.09 -6.44 -10.07
N ASP A 119 -16.23 -7.04 -10.42
CA ASP A 119 -16.56 -7.45 -11.78
C ASP A 119 -16.69 -6.21 -12.70
N SER A 120 -17.26 -5.11 -12.19
CA SER A 120 -17.35 -3.83 -12.93
C SER A 120 -15.97 -3.23 -13.26
N LEU A 121 -14.98 -3.46 -12.39
CA LEU A 121 -13.59 -3.03 -12.61
C LEU A 121 -12.85 -3.94 -13.60
N GLN A 122 -13.38 -5.13 -13.89
CA GLN A 122 -12.78 -6.14 -14.77
C GLN A 122 -11.38 -6.57 -14.31
N VAL A 123 -11.22 -6.79 -13.00
CA VAL A 123 -9.93 -7.15 -12.37
C VAL A 123 -9.93 -8.61 -11.93
N ASP A 124 -8.74 -9.24 -11.90
CA ASP A 124 -8.60 -10.58 -11.34
C ASP A 124 -8.70 -10.51 -9.81
N THR A 125 -9.78 -11.06 -9.29
CA THR A 125 -10.09 -11.16 -7.85
C THR A 125 -9.09 -12.00 -7.05
N LYS A 126 -8.16 -12.72 -7.70
CA LYS A 126 -7.01 -13.35 -7.04
C LYS A 126 -5.88 -12.38 -6.72
N LYS A 127 -5.80 -11.26 -7.45
CA LYS A 127 -4.78 -10.21 -7.32
C LYS A 127 -5.31 -8.96 -6.64
N TRP A 128 -6.60 -8.68 -6.79
CA TRP A 128 -7.25 -7.54 -6.17
C TRP A 128 -8.40 -8.01 -5.30
N TRP A 129 -8.19 -7.94 -3.99
CA TRP A 129 -9.12 -8.40 -2.98
C TRP A 129 -9.95 -7.22 -2.49
N PHE A 130 -11.26 -7.41 -2.43
CA PHE A 130 -12.19 -6.45 -1.86
C PHE A 130 -12.78 -7.06 -0.61
N VAL A 131 -12.60 -6.40 0.53
CA VAL A 131 -12.93 -6.99 1.83
C VAL A 131 -13.94 -6.18 2.62
N THR A 132 -14.81 -6.90 3.31
CA THR A 132 -15.79 -6.39 4.27
C THR A 132 -15.69 -7.11 5.60
N GLY A 133 -16.35 -6.58 6.62
CA GLY A 133 -16.30 -7.10 7.98
C GLY A 133 -16.91 -6.13 8.98
N ARG A 134 -16.61 -6.31 10.26
CA ARG A 134 -17.11 -5.40 11.29
C ARG A 134 -16.49 -4.01 11.12
N LYS A 135 -17.33 -2.96 11.17
CA LYS A 135 -16.93 -1.56 10.99
C LYS A 135 -15.81 -1.16 11.95
N ASP A 136 -15.90 -1.55 13.22
CA ASP A 136 -14.88 -1.30 14.24
C ASP A 136 -13.49 -1.84 13.85
N SER A 137 -13.46 -3.02 13.25
CA SER A 137 -12.26 -3.76 12.91
C SER A 137 -11.61 -3.16 11.65
N LEU A 138 -12.42 -2.79 10.66
CA LEU A 138 -11.98 -2.05 9.46
C LEU A 138 -11.39 -0.69 9.82
N TYR A 139 -12.04 0.07 10.70
CA TYR A 139 -11.60 1.41 11.10
C TYR A 139 -10.35 1.36 11.99
N THR A 140 -10.26 0.34 12.85
CA THR A 140 -9.04 0.07 13.63
C THR A 140 -7.87 -0.24 12.71
N ALA A 141 -8.07 -1.06 11.67
CA ALA A 141 -7.02 -1.35 10.68
C ALA A 141 -6.58 -0.05 9.97
N ALA A 142 -7.52 0.76 9.49
CA ALA A 142 -7.20 2.03 8.83
C ALA A 142 -6.33 2.96 9.68
N ARG A 143 -6.71 3.17 10.95
CA ARG A 143 -6.10 4.18 11.82
C ARG A 143 -4.83 3.71 12.53
N ILE A 144 -4.77 2.45 12.91
CA ILE A 144 -3.70 1.93 13.77
C ILE A 144 -2.68 1.14 12.95
N SER A 145 -3.14 0.31 12.02
CA SER A 145 -2.26 -0.51 11.19
C SER A 145 -1.71 0.29 10.02
N TYR A 146 -2.60 0.92 9.24
CA TYR A 146 -2.23 1.58 7.98
C TYR A 146 -1.95 3.08 8.12
N LEU A 147 -2.31 3.70 9.25
CA LEU A 147 -2.17 5.14 9.51
C LEU A 147 -2.82 6.04 8.44
N LEU A 148 -3.93 5.58 7.85
CA LEU A 148 -4.63 6.26 6.76
C LEU A 148 -5.73 7.22 7.22
N ASP A 149 -6.00 7.31 8.53
CA ASP A 149 -6.92 8.26 9.16
C ASP A 149 -6.45 8.62 10.58
N ASP A 150 -6.97 9.71 11.14
CA ASP A 150 -6.61 10.19 12.47
C ASP A 150 -7.06 9.19 13.56
N PRO A 151 -6.13 8.63 14.36
CA PRO A 151 -6.46 7.76 15.48
C PRO A 151 -7.41 8.38 16.51
N GLN A 152 -7.45 9.71 16.64
CA GLN A 152 -8.34 10.42 17.56
C GLN A 152 -9.82 10.24 17.20
N ASN A 153 -10.13 9.94 15.93
CA ASN A 153 -11.49 9.64 15.51
C ASN A 153 -12.06 8.36 16.17
N ASN A 154 -11.21 7.49 16.75
CA ASN A 154 -11.65 6.31 17.50
C ASN A 154 -12.40 6.64 18.81
N LEU A 155 -12.35 7.88 19.29
CA LEU A 155 -12.97 8.29 20.55
C LEU A 155 -14.48 8.59 20.43
N LYS A 156 -15.03 8.62 19.21
CA LYS A 156 -16.46 8.88 18.93
C LYS A 156 -17.23 7.56 18.82
N ASP A 157 -18.57 7.61 18.84
CA ASP A 157 -19.39 6.44 18.52
C ASP A 157 -19.07 5.94 17.10
N ILE A 158 -18.85 4.64 16.94
CA ILE A 158 -18.46 4.03 15.66
C ILE A 158 -19.53 4.22 14.57
N ASN A 159 -20.80 4.36 14.93
CA ASN A 159 -21.89 4.55 13.98
C ASN A 159 -21.80 5.91 13.29
N ASP A 160 -21.38 6.94 14.02
CA ASP A 160 -21.26 8.32 13.53
C ASP A 160 -19.92 8.58 12.81
N GLN A 161 -18.98 7.64 12.90
CA GLN A 161 -17.69 7.78 12.25
C GLN A 161 -17.77 7.47 10.77
N PHE A 162 -16.99 8.23 10.00
CA PHE A 162 -16.78 8.02 8.58
C PHE A 162 -15.27 8.10 8.26
N LEU A 163 -14.76 7.10 7.54
CA LEU A 163 -13.38 7.05 7.13
C LEU A 163 -13.21 7.79 5.78
N HIS A 164 -12.42 8.85 5.77
CA HIS A 164 -12.09 9.60 4.56
C HIS A 164 -10.58 9.71 4.40
N THR A 165 -10.04 9.04 3.37
CA THR A 165 -8.61 9.10 3.04
C THR A 165 -8.41 9.15 1.54
N GLN A 166 -7.34 9.85 1.14
CA GLN A 166 -6.89 9.96 -0.25
C GLN A 166 -5.53 9.27 -0.45
N PHE A 167 -5.05 8.57 0.58
CA PHE A 167 -3.75 7.92 0.61
C PHE A 167 -3.90 6.40 0.50
N PHE A 168 -2.85 5.76 0.00
CA PHE A 168 -2.68 4.32 -0.02
C PHE A 168 -1.56 3.92 0.96
N ALA A 169 -1.61 2.68 1.46
CA ALA A 169 -0.59 2.11 2.35
C ALA A 169 0.06 0.86 1.77
#